data_AF-A0A4Z1IXA6-F1
#
_entry.id   AF-A0A4Z1IXA6-F1
#
_cell.length_a   1.000
_cell.length_b   1.000
_cell.length_c   1.000
_cell.angle_alpha   90.00
_cell.angle_beta   90.00
_cell.angle_gamma   90.00
#
_symmetry.space_group_name_H-M   'P 1'
#
loop_
_entity.id
_entity.type
_entity.pdbx_description
1 polymer ?
#
loop_
_entity_poly.entity_id
_entity_poly.type
_entity_poly.pdbx_seq_one_letter_code
_entity_poly.pdbx_strand_id
1 'polypeptide(L)'
;MSGTQVAGAPGSTPANMPVRSFSTSSALTDRTDEGEAVPLENPKDTSELLGERLRAWKHAVAYLEEYFGATEKVQKQQSKEYEKVLKTIANPLKEGHHFQQELGGMAGMFENMRTNTQGLINSHLETEKNLKGTVLPILDRLHKEIKHKSKELLSGASKGAKEVDKARNITQKHI
;
A
#
# COMPACT_ATOMS: atom_id res chain seq x y z
N MET A 1 -52.66 -4.72 -51.20
CA MET A 1 -52.45 -3.30 -51.58
C MET A 1 -51.87 -2.62 -50.36
N SER A 2 -50.54 -2.59 -50.25
CA SER A 2 -49.63 -1.52 -50.73
C SER A 2 -49.74 -0.24 -49.91
N GLY A 3 -48.63 0.20 -49.30
CA GLY A 3 -48.42 1.59 -48.92
C GLY A 3 -47.50 1.83 -47.71
N THR A 4 -46.19 1.90 -47.95
CA THR A 4 -45.15 2.39 -47.02
C THR A 4 -45.00 3.92 -47.12
N GLN A 5 -44.74 4.64 -46.01
CA GLN A 5 -43.95 5.90 -45.94
C GLN A 5 -43.66 6.24 -44.46
N VAL A 6 -42.42 6.12 -43.95
CA VAL A 6 -41.26 7.07 -43.91
C VAL A 6 -41.31 8.07 -42.75
N ALA A 7 -40.16 8.19 -42.08
CA ALA A 7 -39.88 8.85 -40.80
C ALA A 7 -39.81 10.39 -40.83
N GLY A 8 -40.07 11.02 -39.68
CA GLY A 8 -39.74 12.41 -39.36
C GLY A 8 -39.52 12.57 -37.86
N ALA A 9 -38.35 13.10 -37.48
CA ALA A 9 -37.90 13.31 -36.09
C ALA A 9 -38.64 14.46 -35.39
N PRO A 10 -38.69 14.45 -34.04
CA PRO A 10 -38.43 15.70 -33.33
C PRO A 10 -37.72 15.52 -31.98
N GLY A 11 -37.01 16.57 -31.52
CA GLY A 11 -36.83 16.79 -30.08
C GLY A 11 -35.42 17.13 -29.61
N SER A 12 -34.94 18.32 -29.94
CA SER A 12 -33.75 18.98 -29.38
C SER A 12 -33.85 19.20 -27.86
N THR A 13 -32.88 18.70 -27.09
CA THR A 13 -32.56 19.18 -25.73
C THR A 13 -31.20 19.88 -25.77
N PRO A 14 -31.05 21.12 -25.26
CA PRO A 14 -29.75 21.74 -25.18
C PRO A 14 -28.94 21.09 -24.06
N ALA A 15 -27.82 20.47 -24.43
CA ALA A 15 -26.81 19.99 -23.49
C ALA A 15 -26.12 21.20 -22.83
N ASN A 16 -26.54 21.55 -21.62
CA ASN A 16 -25.84 22.53 -20.79
C ASN A 16 -24.54 21.90 -20.26
N MET A 17 -23.46 21.98 -21.04
CA MET A 17 -22.12 21.60 -20.58
C MET A 17 -21.51 22.72 -19.73
N PRO A 18 -20.83 22.42 -18.61
CA PRO A 18 -20.12 23.43 -17.83
C PRO A 18 -19.04 24.09 -18.66
N VAL A 19 -19.17 25.40 -18.88
CA VAL A 19 -18.15 26.22 -19.51
C VAL A 19 -16.93 26.23 -18.60
N ARG A 20 -15.78 25.81 -19.14
CA ARG A 20 -14.48 25.93 -18.45
C ARG A 20 -14.25 27.41 -18.17
N SER A 21 -14.38 27.81 -16.90
CA SER A 21 -13.91 29.10 -16.43
C SER A 21 -12.40 29.13 -16.63
N PHE A 22 -11.93 29.92 -17.59
CA PHE A 22 -10.52 30.25 -17.72
C PHE A 22 -10.13 31.05 -16.48
N SER A 23 -9.29 30.47 -15.63
CA SER A 23 -8.60 31.22 -14.58
C SER A 23 -7.56 32.12 -15.23
N THR A 24 -8.00 33.32 -15.63
CA THR A 24 -7.14 34.44 -15.98
C THR A 24 -6.75 35.18 -14.70
N SER A 25 -5.65 34.76 -14.07
CA SER A 25 -4.93 35.59 -13.09
C SER A 25 -3.56 34.99 -12.74
N SER A 26 -2.60 35.24 -13.62
CA SER A 26 -1.23 35.57 -13.20
C SER A 26 -0.78 36.66 -14.14
N ALA A 27 -1.21 37.86 -13.79
CA ALA A 27 -0.83 39.08 -14.45
C ALA A 27 0.56 39.48 -13.94
N LEU A 28 1.40 39.93 -14.87
CA LEU A 28 2.53 40.84 -14.68
C LEU A 28 3.83 40.23 -14.08
N THR A 29 4.58 39.52 -14.93
CA THR A 29 6.03 39.78 -14.99
C THR A 29 6.29 40.55 -16.28
N ASP A 30 6.72 41.78 -16.08
CA ASP A 30 7.03 42.79 -17.08
C ASP A 30 8.07 42.30 -18.10
N ARG A 31 7.91 42.79 -19.33
CA ARG A 31 8.66 42.37 -20.51
C ARG A 31 9.94 43.21 -20.56
N THR A 32 11.11 42.60 -20.35
CA THR A 32 12.39 42.98 -20.99
C THR A 32 13.51 42.05 -20.52
N ASP A 33 13.61 40.87 -21.12
CA ASP A 33 14.91 40.27 -21.44
C ASP A 33 14.72 39.28 -22.60
N GLU A 34 15.12 39.70 -23.80
CA GLU A 34 15.17 38.83 -24.97
C GLU A 34 16.35 37.87 -24.82
N GLY A 35 16.17 36.78 -24.07
CA GLY A 35 17.26 35.81 -23.87
C GLY A 35 16.92 34.57 -23.05
N GLU A 36 15.91 34.61 -22.18
CA GLU A 36 15.63 33.49 -21.28
C GLU A 36 14.62 32.49 -21.85
N ALA A 37 14.97 31.87 -22.98
CA ALA A 37 14.28 30.68 -23.51
C ALA A 37 14.69 29.40 -22.76
N VAL A 38 15.03 29.51 -21.47
CA VAL A 38 15.47 28.40 -20.63
C VAL A 38 14.40 28.18 -19.55
N PRO A 39 13.78 27.00 -19.48
CA PRO A 39 12.89 26.68 -18.37
C PRO A 39 13.58 26.90 -17.01
N LEU A 40 12.98 27.71 -16.14
CA LEU A 40 13.47 28.01 -14.79
C LEU A 40 13.39 26.79 -13.84
N GLU A 41 12.59 25.78 -14.18
CA GLU A 41 12.57 24.50 -13.45
C GLU A 41 13.67 23.58 -13.99
N ASN A 42 14.72 23.40 -13.20
CA ASN A 42 15.76 22.42 -13.49
C ASN A 42 15.20 21.00 -13.30
N PRO A 43 15.13 20.14 -14.33
CA PRO A 43 14.59 18.78 -14.21
C PRO A 43 15.36 17.91 -13.18
N LYS A 44 16.57 18.31 -12.80
CA LYS A 44 17.32 17.70 -11.68
C LYS A 44 16.54 17.84 -10.36
N ASP A 45 15.96 19.00 -10.06
CA ASP A 45 15.31 19.28 -8.77
C ASP A 45 14.08 18.39 -8.54
N THR A 46 13.24 18.20 -9.55
CA THR A 46 12.04 17.35 -9.47
C THR A 46 12.40 15.86 -9.36
N SER A 47 13.42 15.41 -10.09
CA SER A 47 13.87 14.02 -10.07
C SER A 47 14.62 13.65 -8.78
N GLU A 48 15.36 14.60 -8.22
CA GLU A 48 15.99 14.49 -6.91
C GLU A 48 14.95 14.41 -5.79
N LEU A 49 13.95 15.30 -5.79
CA LEU A 49 12.83 15.26 -4.83
C LEU A 49 12.07 13.92 -4.89
N LEU A 50 11.79 13.41 -6.09
CA LEU A 50 11.16 12.09 -6.23
C LEU A 50 12.07 10.97 -5.72
N GLY A 51 13.38 11.08 -5.94
CA GLY A 51 14.38 10.17 -5.39
C GLY A 51 14.38 10.14 -3.85
N GLU A 52 14.28 11.31 -3.20
CA GLU A 52 14.15 11.43 -1.75
C GLU A 52 12.86 10.79 -1.23
N ARG A 53 11.73 11.03 -1.91
CA ARG A 53 10.43 10.42 -1.55
C ARG A 53 10.47 8.91 -1.67
N LEU A 54 11.06 8.35 -2.73
CA LEU A 54 11.23 6.90 -2.88
C LEU A 54 12.12 6.31 -1.79
N ARG A 55 13.16 7.04 -1.35
CA ARG A 55 14.00 6.64 -0.22
C ARG A 55 13.19 6.62 1.09
N ALA A 56 12.37 7.64 1.33
CA ALA A 56 11.49 7.69 2.50
C ALA A 56 10.50 6.52 2.51
N TRP A 57 9.85 6.22 1.37
CA TRP A 57 8.97 5.05 1.23
C TRP A 57 9.70 3.73 1.48
N LYS A 58 10.93 3.60 1.00
CA LYS A 58 11.77 2.42 1.28
C LYS A 58 11.98 2.23 2.79
N HIS A 59 12.28 3.31 3.52
CA HIS A 59 12.40 3.26 4.98
C HIS A 59 11.08 2.90 5.67
N ALA A 60 9.96 3.46 5.21
CA ALA A 60 8.65 3.13 5.75
C ALA A 60 8.33 1.64 5.61
N VAL A 61 8.61 1.04 4.44
CA VAL A 61 8.41 -0.40 4.23
C VAL A 61 9.34 -1.23 5.12
N ALA A 62 10.60 -0.82 5.29
CA ALA A 62 11.52 -1.50 6.22
C ALA A 62 11.00 -1.50 7.67
N TYR A 63 10.43 -0.38 8.14
CA TYR A 63 9.81 -0.33 9.47
C TYR A 63 8.59 -1.26 9.58
N LEU A 64 7.79 -1.38 8.51
CA LEU A 64 6.69 -2.35 8.49
C LEU A 64 7.19 -3.79 8.53
N GLU A 65 8.27 -4.13 7.81
CA GLU A 65 8.91 -5.45 7.87
C GLU A 65 9.35 -5.79 9.28
N GLU A 66 10.01 -4.85 9.97
CA GLU A 66 10.45 -5.02 11.36
C GLU A 66 9.26 -5.20 12.31
N TYR A 67 8.22 -4.37 12.18
CA TYR A 67 7.02 -4.44 13.01
C TYR A 67 6.28 -5.78 12.85
N PHE A 68 5.99 -6.19 11.60
CA PHE A 68 5.30 -7.45 11.35
C PHE A 68 6.19 -8.66 11.66
N GLY A 69 7.51 -8.54 11.48
CA GLY A 69 8.48 -9.55 11.89
C GLY A 69 8.54 -9.73 13.41
N ALA A 70 8.40 -8.65 14.18
CA ALA A 70 8.25 -8.73 15.63
C ALA A 70 6.88 -9.32 16.02
N THR A 71 5.82 -8.91 15.34
CA THR A 71 4.45 -9.39 15.59
C THR A 71 4.32 -10.89 15.34
N GLU A 72 4.89 -11.41 14.25
CA GLU A 72 4.94 -12.85 13.94
C GLU A 72 5.54 -13.66 15.10
N LYS A 73 6.67 -13.20 15.66
CA LYS A 73 7.32 -13.84 16.81
C LYS A 73 6.46 -13.79 18.07
N VAL A 74 5.76 -12.68 18.31
CA VAL A 74 4.84 -12.54 19.45
C VAL A 74 3.67 -13.53 19.32
N GLN A 75 3.05 -13.61 18.14
CA GLN A 75 1.96 -14.56 17.88
C GLN A 75 2.41 -16.01 18.10
N LYS A 76 3.60 -16.36 17.61
CA LYS A 76 4.23 -17.66 17.87
C LYS A 76 4.44 -17.94 19.36
N GLN A 77 4.87 -16.93 20.11
CA GLN A 77 5.12 -17.11 21.53
C GLN A 77 3.81 -17.24 22.29
N GLN A 78 2.79 -16.45 21.95
CA GLN A 78 1.46 -16.54 22.54
C GLN A 78 0.85 -17.93 22.34
N SER A 79 0.98 -18.54 21.16
CA SER A 79 0.49 -19.90 20.96
C SER A 79 1.18 -20.90 21.90
N LYS A 80 2.51 -20.80 22.08
CA LYS A 80 3.25 -21.65 23.02
C LYS A 80 2.88 -21.42 24.48
N GLU A 81 2.62 -20.17 24.88
CA GLU A 81 2.16 -19.88 26.24
C GLU A 81 0.78 -20.48 26.48
N TYR A 82 -0.15 -20.38 25.51
CA TYR A 82 -1.45 -21.04 25.62
C TYR A 82 -1.36 -22.57 25.59
N GLU A 83 -0.40 -23.17 24.89
CA GLU A 83 -0.11 -24.61 25.02
C GLU A 83 0.27 -24.99 26.45
N LYS A 84 1.04 -24.16 27.16
CA LYS A 84 1.35 -24.39 28.59
C LYS A 84 0.11 -24.24 29.45
N VAL A 85 -0.72 -23.22 29.20
CA VAL A 85 -2.00 -23.04 29.90
C VAL A 85 -2.91 -24.24 29.70
N LEU A 86 -3.04 -24.74 28.47
CA LEU A 86 -3.86 -25.91 28.16
C LEU A 86 -3.41 -27.15 28.95
N LYS A 87 -2.10 -27.36 29.12
CA LYS A 87 -1.56 -28.49 29.92
C LYS A 87 -2.03 -28.49 31.37
N THR A 88 -2.35 -27.32 31.94
CA THR A 88 -2.87 -27.23 33.31
C THR A 88 -4.27 -27.80 33.48
N ILE A 89 -5.05 -27.83 32.39
CA ILE A 89 -6.44 -28.30 32.35
C ILE A 89 -6.64 -29.46 31.36
N ALA A 90 -5.55 -30.06 30.86
CA ALA A 90 -5.58 -31.08 29.81
C ALA A 90 -6.26 -32.37 30.27
N ASN A 91 -6.13 -32.69 31.57
CA ASN A 91 -6.80 -33.84 32.14
C ASN A 91 -8.27 -33.51 32.44
N PRO A 92 -9.20 -34.45 32.22
CA PRO A 92 -10.57 -34.31 32.69
C PRO A 92 -10.63 -34.03 34.19
N LEU A 93 -11.67 -33.33 34.62
CA LEU A 93 -11.90 -33.01 36.02
C LEU A 93 -11.91 -34.31 36.85
N LYS A 94 -11.02 -34.41 37.85
CA LYS A 94 -11.01 -35.53 38.80
C LYS A 94 -12.34 -35.57 39.54
N GLU A 95 -12.87 -36.78 39.72
CA GLU A 95 -14.19 -36.98 40.33
C GLU A 95 -15.31 -36.19 39.62
N GLY A 96 -15.15 -35.97 38.30
CA GLY A 96 -16.07 -35.19 37.47
C GLY A 96 -17.52 -35.69 37.46
N HIS A 97 -17.77 -36.94 37.87
CA HIS A 97 -19.09 -37.55 37.98
C HIS A 97 -19.95 -36.95 39.12
N HIS A 98 -19.36 -36.22 40.07
CA HIS A 98 -20.10 -35.44 41.07
C HIS A 98 -20.67 -34.14 40.50
N PHE A 99 -20.26 -33.76 39.29
CA PHE A 99 -20.64 -32.51 38.66
C PHE A 99 -21.50 -32.74 37.43
N GLN A 100 -22.44 -31.84 37.20
CA GLN A 100 -23.26 -31.86 36.00
C GLN A 100 -22.36 -31.68 34.76
N GLN A 101 -22.48 -32.63 33.82
CA GLN A 101 -21.69 -32.67 32.58
C GLN A 101 -22.31 -31.85 31.45
N GLU A 102 -23.59 -31.50 31.56
CA GLU A 102 -24.29 -30.71 30.56
C GLU A 102 -23.69 -29.30 30.43
N LEU A 103 -24.01 -28.64 29.31
CA LEU A 103 -23.60 -27.27 29.04
C LEU A 103 -24.12 -26.34 30.14
N GLY A 104 -23.22 -25.63 30.82
CA GLY A 104 -23.52 -24.79 31.99
C GLY A 104 -23.22 -25.46 33.34
N GLY A 105 -22.96 -26.77 33.36
CA GLY A 105 -22.44 -27.48 34.53
C GLY A 105 -20.92 -27.37 34.70
N MET A 106 -20.42 -27.63 35.91
CA MET A 106 -18.98 -27.49 36.22
C MET A 106 -18.09 -28.42 35.38
N ALA A 107 -18.48 -29.68 35.15
CA ALA A 107 -17.68 -30.57 34.31
C ALA A 107 -17.67 -30.11 32.84
N GLY A 108 -18.81 -29.62 32.34
CA GLY A 108 -18.92 -29.03 31.00
C GLY A 108 -18.09 -27.74 30.86
N MET A 109 -17.99 -26.92 31.92
CA MET A 109 -17.13 -25.72 31.93
C MET A 109 -15.66 -26.07 31.66
N PHE A 110 -15.10 -27.12 32.29
CA PHE A 110 -13.71 -27.53 32.07
C PHE A 110 -13.46 -28.03 30.63
N GLU A 111 -14.43 -28.71 30.03
CA GLU A 111 -14.36 -29.10 28.60
C GLU A 111 -14.37 -27.87 27.68
N ASN A 112 -15.25 -26.90 27.95
CA ASN A 112 -15.32 -25.65 27.21
C ASN A 112 -14.02 -24.84 27.34
N MET A 113 -13.44 -24.77 28.54
CA MET A 113 -12.15 -24.11 28.76
C MET A 113 -11.03 -24.75 27.93
N ARG A 114 -10.96 -26.08 27.87
CA ARG A 114 -9.99 -26.80 27.02
C ARG A 114 -10.19 -26.46 25.55
N THR A 115 -11.42 -26.59 25.06
CA THR A 115 -11.76 -26.34 23.65
C THR A 115 -11.45 -24.89 23.26
N ASN A 116 -11.83 -23.92 24.09
CA ASN A 116 -11.56 -22.50 23.85
C ASN A 116 -10.06 -22.19 23.87
N THR A 117 -9.30 -22.78 24.80
CA THR A 117 -7.84 -22.58 24.86
C THR A 117 -7.17 -23.18 23.64
N GLN A 118 -7.60 -24.36 23.18
CA GLN A 118 -7.12 -24.95 21.93
C GLN A 118 -7.44 -24.07 20.71
N GLY A 119 -8.64 -23.46 20.69
CA GLY A 119 -9.02 -22.47 19.68
C GLY A 119 -8.08 -21.26 19.66
N LEU A 120 -7.71 -20.72 20.83
CA LEU A 120 -6.75 -19.61 20.94
C LEU A 120 -5.36 -20.01 20.40
N ILE A 121 -4.85 -21.19 20.77
CA ILE A 121 -3.57 -21.71 20.25
C ILE A 121 -3.59 -21.73 18.72
N ASN A 122 -4.65 -22.29 18.14
CA ASN A 122 -4.79 -22.42 16.70
C ASN A 122 -4.87 -21.04 16.01
N SER A 123 -5.64 -20.10 16.57
CA SER A 123 -5.77 -18.75 16.03
C SER A 123 -4.44 -17.98 16.01
N HIS A 124 -3.66 -18.07 17.09
CA HIS A 124 -2.32 -17.47 17.16
C HIS A 124 -1.35 -18.11 16.17
N LEU A 125 -1.36 -19.44 16.02
CA LEU A 125 -0.54 -20.16 15.03
C LEU A 125 -0.92 -19.82 13.59
N GLU A 126 -2.21 -19.72 13.28
CA GLU A 126 -2.67 -19.33 11.96
C GLU A 126 -2.24 -17.89 11.64
N THR A 127 -2.37 -16.98 12.60
CA THR A 127 -1.91 -15.59 12.45
C THR A 127 -0.40 -15.52 12.22
N GLU A 128 0.41 -16.27 12.98
CA GLU A 128 1.86 -16.39 12.77
C GLU A 128 2.20 -16.83 11.34
N LYS A 129 1.53 -17.89 10.86
CA LYS A 129 1.73 -18.43 9.51
C LYS A 129 1.34 -17.42 8.43
N ASN A 130 0.22 -16.71 8.59
CA ASN A 130 -0.23 -15.71 7.63
C ASN A 130 0.71 -14.50 7.56
N LEU A 131 1.18 -14.02 8.72
CA LEU A 131 2.17 -12.94 8.77
C LEU A 131 3.48 -13.35 8.08
N LYS A 132 3.95 -14.57 8.37
CA LYS A 132 5.20 -15.09 7.82
C LYS A 132 5.14 -15.47 6.35
N GLY A 133 4.07 -16.14 5.95
CA GLY A 133 3.90 -16.74 4.63
C GLY A 133 3.30 -15.81 3.59
N THR A 134 2.65 -14.72 4.01
CA THR A 134 1.95 -13.82 3.09
C THR A 134 2.39 -12.37 3.28
N VAL A 135 2.26 -11.81 4.48
CA VAL A 135 2.51 -10.37 4.69
C VAL A 135 3.98 -10.02 4.51
N LEU A 136 4.89 -10.71 5.20
CA LEU A 136 6.33 -10.43 5.12
C LEU A 136 6.90 -10.59 3.70
N PRO A 137 6.56 -11.64 2.92
CA PRO A 137 7.00 -11.76 1.52
C PRO A 137 6.51 -10.62 0.62
N ILE A 138 5.29 -10.12 0.83
CA ILE A 138 4.76 -8.97 0.06
C ILE A 138 5.58 -7.71 0.37
N LEU A 139 5.90 -7.47 1.64
CA LEU A 139 6.71 -6.33 2.05
C LEU A 139 8.15 -6.42 1.52
N ASP A 140 8.80 -7.57 1.64
CA ASP A 140 10.16 -7.79 1.11
C ASP A 140 10.23 -7.56 -0.41
N ARG A 141 9.20 -8.03 -1.14
CA ARG A 141 9.08 -7.75 -2.57
C ARG A 141 8.93 -6.25 -2.83
N LEU A 142 8.02 -5.57 -2.13
CA LEU A 142 7.79 -4.14 -2.29
C LEU A 142 9.07 -3.31 -1.98
N HIS A 143 9.79 -3.67 -0.92
CA HIS A 143 11.06 -3.05 -0.54
C HIS A 143 12.09 -3.18 -1.68
N LYS A 144 12.23 -4.36 -2.28
CA LYS A 144 13.12 -4.61 -3.42
C LYS A 144 12.68 -3.83 -4.66
N GLU A 145 11.39 -3.79 -4.96
CA GLU A 145 10.84 -3.05 -6.10
C GLU A 145 11.08 -1.53 -5.97
N ILE A 146 10.83 -0.93 -4.80
CA ILE A 146 11.11 0.48 -4.54
C ILE A 146 12.61 0.76 -4.68
N LYS A 147 13.47 -0.10 -4.12
CA LYS A 147 14.93 0.03 -4.24
C LYS A 147 15.39 -0.02 -5.70
N HIS A 148 14.80 -0.90 -6.51
CA HIS A 148 15.12 -1.01 -7.93
C HIS A 148 14.66 0.25 -8.70
N LYS A 149 13.40 0.67 -8.54
CA LYS A 149 12.84 1.85 -9.19
C LYS A 149 13.58 3.14 -8.81
N SER A 150 14.00 3.27 -7.55
CA SER A 150 14.81 4.41 -7.09
C SER A 150 16.15 4.50 -7.84
N LYS A 151 16.83 3.37 -8.06
CA LYS A 151 18.07 3.33 -8.85
C LYS A 151 17.83 3.67 -10.31
N GLU A 152 16.80 3.08 -10.90
CA GLU A 152 16.42 3.30 -12.29
C GLU A 152 16.13 4.78 -12.55
N LEU A 153 15.26 5.39 -11.73
CA LEU A 153 14.89 6.81 -11.80
C LEU A 153 16.11 7.72 -11.75
N LEU A 154 16.96 7.58 -10.72
CA LEU A 154 18.12 8.45 -10.54
C LEU A 154 19.12 8.30 -11.70
N SER A 155 19.32 7.07 -12.18
CA SER A 155 20.20 6.81 -13.32
C SER A 155 19.66 7.40 -14.62
N GLY A 156 18.35 7.31 -14.85
CA GLY A 156 17.68 7.85 -16.04
C GLY A 156 17.67 9.37 -16.04
N ALA A 157 17.29 9.98 -14.90
CA ALA A 157 17.30 11.42 -14.73
C ALA A 157 18.71 12.02 -14.92
N SER A 158 19.74 11.40 -14.34
CA SER A 158 21.12 11.85 -14.52
C SER A 158 21.58 11.80 -15.99
N LYS A 159 21.18 10.76 -16.74
CA LYS A 159 21.49 10.65 -18.18
C LYS A 159 20.76 11.71 -19.00
N GLY A 160 19.44 11.84 -18.82
CA GLY A 160 18.65 12.84 -19.53
C GLY A 160 19.13 14.27 -19.26
N ALA A 161 19.50 14.58 -18.02
CA ALA A 161 20.05 15.87 -17.67
C ALA A 161 21.37 16.18 -18.41
N LYS A 162 22.27 15.19 -18.55
CA LYS A 162 23.51 15.36 -19.33
C LYS A 162 23.25 15.54 -20.82
N GLU A 163 22.25 14.85 -21.37
CA GLU A 163 21.86 15.00 -22.77
C GLU A 163 21.28 16.39 -23.05
N VAL A 164 20.45 16.91 -22.14
CA VAL A 164 19.93 18.28 -22.19
C VAL A 164 21.06 19.30 -22.08
N ASP A 165 21.96 19.14 -21.12
CA ASP A 165 23.13 20.02 -20.96
C ASP A 165 24.00 20.03 -22.23
N LYS A 166 24.21 18.86 -22.86
CA LYS A 166 24.96 18.76 -24.12
C LYS A 166 24.22 19.44 -25.28
N ALA A 167 22.92 19.24 -25.41
CA ALA A 167 22.10 19.87 -26.45
C ALA A 167 22.11 21.40 -26.30
N ARG A 168 21.93 21.91 -25.08
CA ARG A 168 22.01 23.34 -24.76
C ARG A 168 23.35 23.94 -25.17
N ASN A 169 24.46 23.28 -24.82
CA ASN A 169 25.80 23.72 -25.21
C ASN A 169 26.01 23.73 -26.73
N ILE A 170 25.38 22.82 -27.49
CA ILE A 170 25.45 22.82 -28.95
C ILE A 170 24.64 23.99 -29.52
N THR A 171 23.42 24.21 -29.03
CA THR A 171 22.57 25.31 -29.49
C THR A 171 23.20 26.68 -29.19
N GLN A 172 23.75 26.87 -28.00
CA GLN A 172 24.43 28.11 -27.61
C GLN A 172 25.66 28.44 -28.45
N LYS A 173 26.25 27.49 -29.17
CA LYS A 173 27.37 27.76 -30.10
C LYS A 173 26.92 28.35 -31.44
N HIS A 174 25.63 28.24 -31.77
CA HIS A 174 25.08 28.63 -33.07
C HIS A 174 24.13 29.84 -32.96
N ILE A 175 23.99 30.41 -31.76
CA ILE A 175 23.31 31.66 -31.45
C ILE A 175 24.39 32.65 -31.02
#